data_AF-A0A1H0EBW5-F1
#
_entry.id   AF-A0A1H0EBW5-F1
#
_cell.length_a   1.000
_cell.length_b   1.000
_cell.length_c   1.000
_cell.angle_alpha   90.00
_cell.angle_beta   90.00
_cell.angle_gamma   90.00
#
_symmetry.space_group_name_H-M   'P 1'
#
loop_
_entity.id
_entity.type
_entity.pdbx_description
1 polymer ?
#
loop_
_entity_poly.entity_id
_entity_poly.type
_entity_poly.pdbx_seq_one_letter_code
_entity_poly.pdbx_strand_id
1 'polypeptide(L)'
;MVAIATVFYQMHAQRNLQREKHRQELQVSTYEKIAEQMSFVSPVGVAMTFQIFYEALENAVAKKNETGTYVPPPFDPKELDNDFKKSSMGLWEIASSIQAYEIVAPNIPLFRKALVIKLRQLGGAYLPLVQALPYLLISEKGITDPEKLMIPDEQEFRTLQAKVDKFHEIAYDVTSFLYDIQVEMQNSLLGTLFHRKVPVRTPENKSYIVLTSEDYEMLERIERFVKES
;
A
#
# COMPACT_ATOMS: atom_id res chain seq x y z
N MET A 1 -26.38 -56.06 13.68
CA MET A 1 -26.76 -54.87 12.89
C MET A 1 -26.39 -53.55 13.57
N VAL A 2 -26.65 -53.36 14.87
CA VAL A 2 -26.31 -52.12 15.60
C VAL A 2 -24.81 -51.77 15.55
N ALA A 3 -23.91 -52.74 15.79
CA ALA A 3 -22.47 -52.51 15.78
C ALA A 3 -21.91 -52.04 14.41
N ILE A 4 -22.47 -52.55 13.30
CA ILE A 4 -22.06 -52.17 11.94
C ILE A 4 -22.51 -50.73 11.64
N ALA A 5 -23.74 -50.36 12.04
CA ALA A 5 -24.25 -48.99 11.89
C ALA A 5 -23.42 -47.98 12.70
N THR A 6 -23.02 -48.34 13.93
CA THR A 6 -22.15 -47.50 14.76
C THR A 6 -20.77 -47.29 14.13
N VAL A 7 -20.18 -48.33 13.54
CA VAL A 7 -18.88 -48.21 12.83
C VAL A 7 -19.00 -47.31 11.59
N PHE A 8 -20.06 -47.46 10.78
CA PHE A 8 -20.29 -46.56 9.64
C PHE A 8 -20.49 -45.10 10.07
N TYR A 9 -21.24 -44.88 11.14
CA TYR A 9 -21.41 -43.55 11.72
C TYR A 9 -20.07 -42.95 12.20
N GLN A 10 -19.27 -43.73 12.92
CA GLN A 10 -17.94 -43.31 13.39
C GLN A 10 -16.97 -43.03 12.23
N MET A 11 -16.94 -43.87 11.19
CA MET A 11 -16.12 -43.63 10.00
C MET A 11 -16.55 -42.37 9.25
N HIS A 12 -17.86 -42.10 9.17
CA HIS A 12 -18.38 -40.89 8.54
C HIS A 12 -18.02 -39.64 9.36
N ALA A 13 -18.21 -39.68 10.68
CA ALA A 13 -17.79 -38.62 11.58
C ALA A 13 -16.28 -38.35 11.49
N GLN A 14 -15.45 -39.40 11.46
CA GLN A 14 -14.00 -39.29 11.31
C GLN A 14 -13.58 -38.67 9.97
N ARG A 15 -14.23 -39.03 8.86
CA ARG A 15 -14.01 -38.40 7.55
C ARG A 15 -14.39 -36.92 7.56
N ASN A 16 -15.47 -36.56 8.22
CA ASN A 16 -15.88 -35.16 8.35
C ASN A 16 -14.88 -34.37 9.18
N LEU A 17 -14.40 -34.91 10.30
CA LEU A 17 -13.34 -34.30 11.12
C LEU A 17 -12.03 -34.13 10.34
N GLN A 18 -11.64 -35.12 9.53
CA GLN A 18 -10.45 -35.02 8.68
C GLN A 18 -10.60 -33.93 7.61
N ARG A 19 -11.77 -33.85 6.96
CA ARG A 19 -12.07 -32.80 5.98
C ARG A 19 -12.04 -31.41 6.62
N GLU A 20 -12.65 -31.27 7.78
CA GLU A 20 -12.66 -30.01 8.52
C GLU A 20 -11.26 -29.60 8.93
N LYS A 21 -10.47 -30.53 9.48
CA LYS A 21 -9.06 -30.30 9.81
C LYS A 21 -8.26 -29.82 8.59
N HIS A 22 -8.35 -30.52 7.46
CA HIS A 22 -7.65 -30.11 6.23
C HIS A 22 -8.11 -28.75 5.72
N ARG A 23 -9.40 -28.42 5.85
CA ARG A 23 -9.91 -27.10 5.48
C ARG A 23 -9.28 -26.02 6.35
N GLN A 24 -9.22 -26.25 7.66
CA GLN A 24 -8.61 -25.31 8.61
C GLN A 24 -7.11 -25.12 8.34
N GLU A 25 -6.38 -26.22 8.09
CA GLU A 25 -4.96 -26.18 7.71
C GLU A 25 -4.75 -25.36 6.42
N LEU A 26 -5.61 -25.54 5.41
CA LEU A 26 -5.56 -24.75 4.18
C LEU A 26 -5.86 -23.27 4.42
N GLN A 27 -6.85 -22.95 5.27
CA GLN A 27 -7.20 -21.57 5.61
C GLN A 27 -6.04 -20.84 6.29
N VAL A 28 -5.42 -21.48 7.28
CA VAL A 28 -4.25 -20.94 8.00
C VAL A 28 -3.07 -20.78 7.05
N SER A 29 -2.71 -21.81 6.29
CA SER A 29 -1.57 -21.74 5.35
C SER A 29 -1.76 -20.67 4.27
N THR A 30 -2.99 -20.48 3.79
CA THR A 30 -3.29 -19.43 2.81
C THR A 30 -3.15 -18.05 3.43
N TYR A 31 -3.65 -17.86 4.65
CA TYR A 31 -3.48 -16.61 5.38
C TYR A 31 -2.00 -16.29 5.61
N GLU A 32 -1.21 -17.25 6.12
CA GLU A 32 0.23 -17.07 6.41
C GLU A 32 1.00 -16.62 5.16
N LYS A 33 0.82 -17.31 4.03
CA LYS A 33 1.51 -16.97 2.77
C LYS A 33 1.25 -15.53 2.31
N ILE A 34 0.05 -15.01 2.55
CA ILE A 34 -0.34 -13.66 2.11
C ILE A 34 0.09 -12.63 3.15
N ALA A 35 -0.09 -12.93 4.43
CA ALA A 35 0.31 -12.06 5.53
C ALA A 35 1.83 -11.83 5.58
N GLU A 36 2.64 -12.86 5.30
CA GLU A 36 4.10 -12.75 5.22
C GLU A 36 4.57 -11.77 4.15
N GLN A 37 3.83 -11.64 3.04
CA GLN A 37 4.18 -10.70 1.98
C GLN A 37 3.72 -9.28 2.28
N MET A 38 2.60 -9.12 2.98
CA MET A 38 2.04 -7.82 3.36
C MET A 38 2.84 -7.11 4.46
N SER A 39 3.57 -7.84 5.30
CA SER A 39 4.23 -7.28 6.50
C SER A 39 5.45 -6.39 6.20
N PHE A 40 5.95 -6.34 4.95
CA PHE A 40 7.21 -5.68 4.62
C PHE A 40 7.13 -4.55 3.59
N VAL A 41 5.94 -4.23 3.06
CA VAL A 41 5.84 -3.30 1.92
C VAL A 41 4.87 -2.16 2.21
N SER A 42 5.41 -0.96 2.43
CA SER A 42 4.64 0.27 2.57
C SER A 42 5.28 1.40 1.76
N PRO A 43 4.53 2.09 0.86
CA PRO A 43 5.02 3.24 0.14
C PRO A 43 5.12 4.50 1.02
N VAL A 44 4.56 4.48 2.24
CA VAL A 44 4.56 5.63 3.16
C VAL A 44 5.98 6.06 3.53
N GLY A 45 6.93 5.12 3.68
CA GLY A 45 8.32 5.47 3.95
C GLY A 45 8.93 6.35 2.85
N VAL A 46 8.68 5.99 1.58
CA VAL A 46 9.10 6.80 0.42
C VAL A 46 8.43 8.17 0.42
N ALA A 47 7.14 8.23 0.77
CA ALA A 47 6.41 9.50 0.87
C ALA A 47 6.96 10.42 1.96
N MET A 48 7.34 9.87 3.13
CA MET A 48 8.01 10.63 4.19
C MET A 48 9.36 11.17 3.72
N THR A 49 10.12 10.39 2.97
CA THR A 49 11.40 10.85 2.41
C THR A 49 11.21 12.05 1.48
N PHE A 50 10.16 12.07 0.66
CA PHE A 50 9.82 13.23 -0.17
C PHE A 50 9.45 14.47 0.66
N GLN A 51 8.73 14.31 1.77
CA GLN A 51 8.40 15.42 2.67
C GLN A 51 9.65 15.99 3.34
N ILE A 52 10.51 15.13 3.89
CA ILE A 52 11.80 15.54 4.49
C ILE A 52 12.64 16.30 3.47
N PHE A 53 12.68 15.82 2.21
CA PHE A 53 13.37 16.51 1.13
C PHE A 53 12.78 17.91 0.87
N TYR A 54 11.45 18.02 0.76
CA TYR A 54 10.78 19.29 0.53
C TYR A 54 11.11 20.32 1.63
N GLU A 55 11.02 19.91 2.90
CA GLU A 55 11.35 20.76 4.05
C GLU A 55 12.83 21.17 4.06
N ALA A 56 13.73 20.24 3.71
CA ALA A 56 15.15 20.55 3.62
C ALA A 56 15.46 21.57 2.52
N LEU A 57 14.76 21.47 1.39
CA LEU A 57 14.88 22.41 0.27
C LEU A 57 14.36 23.80 0.64
N GLU A 58 13.22 23.88 1.32
CA GLU A 58 12.65 25.14 1.83
C GLU A 58 13.62 25.84 2.78
N ASN A 59 14.20 25.09 3.72
CA ASN A 59 15.22 25.60 4.64
C ASN A 59 16.49 26.08 3.93
N ALA A 60 16.92 25.39 2.86
CA ALA A 60 18.09 25.79 2.07
C ALA A 60 17.86 27.13 1.35
N VAL A 61 16.65 27.34 0.83
CA VAL A 61 16.27 28.60 0.15
C VAL A 61 16.10 29.73 1.14
N ALA A 62 15.48 29.49 2.30
CA ALA A 62 15.38 30.49 3.37
C ALA A 62 16.79 30.96 3.81
N LYS A 63 17.72 30.03 4.06
CA LYS A 63 19.11 30.35 4.40
C LYS A 63 19.84 31.15 3.32
N LYS A 64 19.59 30.85 2.03
CA LYS A 64 20.15 31.64 0.93
C LYS A 64 19.66 33.10 1.00
N ASN A 65 18.37 33.31 1.27
CA ASN A 65 17.81 34.66 1.36
C ASN A 65 18.40 35.45 2.54
N GLU A 66 18.76 34.77 3.63
CA GLU A 66 19.39 35.39 4.81
C GLU A 66 20.90 35.63 4.66
N THR A 67 21.63 34.65 4.10
CA THR A 67 23.10 34.61 4.12
C THR A 67 23.74 34.88 2.76
N GLY A 68 22.95 34.97 1.70
CA GLY A 68 23.40 35.07 0.30
C GLY A 68 23.97 33.77 -0.28
N THR A 69 24.15 32.71 0.53
CA THR A 69 24.77 31.46 0.11
C THR A 69 23.77 30.32 0.09
N TYR A 70 23.64 29.64 -1.05
CA TYR A 70 22.78 28.46 -1.18
C TYR A 70 23.57 27.19 -0.85
N VAL A 71 23.08 26.42 0.12
CA VAL A 71 23.60 25.09 0.44
C VAL A 71 22.49 24.07 0.18
N PRO A 72 22.54 23.34 -0.94
CA PRO A 72 21.54 22.34 -1.30
C PRO A 72 21.49 21.16 -0.31
N PRO A 73 20.32 20.51 -0.14
CA PRO A 73 20.18 19.36 0.74
C PRO A 73 21.05 18.16 0.29
N PRO A 74 21.69 17.43 1.23
CA PRO A 74 22.41 16.21 0.91
C PRO A 74 21.40 15.09 0.68
N PHE A 75 21.07 14.82 -0.58
CA PHE A 75 20.12 13.77 -0.95
C PHE A 75 20.62 13.01 -2.18
N ASP A 76 20.56 11.68 -2.14
CA ASP A 76 20.86 10.83 -3.31
C ASP A 76 19.55 10.40 -3.99
N PRO A 77 19.22 10.95 -5.17
CA PRO A 77 18.04 10.53 -5.93
C PRO A 77 18.04 9.02 -6.28
N LYS A 78 19.21 8.39 -6.36
CA LYS A 78 19.31 6.95 -6.68
C LYS A 78 18.84 6.09 -5.53
N GLU A 79 19.10 6.49 -4.28
CA GLU A 79 18.65 5.76 -3.10
C GLU A 79 17.12 5.75 -3.04
N LEU A 80 16.50 6.92 -3.23
CA LEU A 80 15.04 7.05 -3.30
C LEU A 80 14.42 6.24 -4.45
N ASP A 81 15.07 6.23 -5.62
CA ASP A 81 14.63 5.42 -6.77
C ASP A 81 14.70 3.92 -6.47
N ASN A 82 15.75 3.47 -5.81
CA ASN A 82 15.86 2.08 -5.37
C ASN A 82 14.78 1.72 -4.34
N ASP A 83 14.53 2.59 -3.36
CA ASP A 83 13.50 2.37 -2.34
C ASP A 83 12.10 2.31 -2.95
N PHE A 84 11.79 3.24 -3.86
CA PHE A 84 10.51 3.21 -4.57
C PHE A 84 10.37 1.97 -5.43
N LYS A 85 11.40 1.58 -6.20
CA LYS A 85 11.36 0.35 -7.02
C LYS A 85 11.12 -0.88 -6.17
N LYS A 86 11.83 -1.01 -5.05
CA LYS A 86 11.65 -2.12 -4.11
C LYS A 86 10.24 -2.16 -3.54
N SER A 87 9.73 -1.00 -3.09
CA SER A 87 8.36 -0.88 -2.57
C SER A 87 7.33 -1.23 -3.65
N SER A 88 7.44 -0.62 -4.84
CA SER A 88 6.56 -0.86 -5.98
C SER A 88 6.53 -2.34 -6.41
N MET A 89 7.69 -2.97 -6.55
CA MET A 89 7.79 -4.41 -6.87
C MET A 89 7.06 -5.26 -5.82
N GLY A 90 7.32 -5.02 -4.53
CA GLY A 90 6.64 -5.74 -3.45
C GLY A 90 5.13 -5.55 -3.46
N LEU A 91 4.64 -4.34 -3.80
CA LEU A 91 3.20 -4.06 -3.88
C LEU A 91 2.54 -4.85 -5.03
N TRP A 92 3.21 -4.96 -6.18
CA TRP A 92 2.73 -5.77 -7.31
C TRP A 92 2.78 -7.27 -7.03
N GLU A 93 3.77 -7.74 -6.27
CA GLU A 93 3.84 -9.13 -5.81
C GLU A 93 2.67 -9.44 -4.87
N ILE A 94 2.36 -8.56 -3.91
CA ILE A 94 1.18 -8.71 -3.04
C ILE A 94 -0.11 -8.78 -3.86
N ALA A 95 -0.29 -7.85 -4.81
CA ALA A 95 -1.47 -7.86 -5.67
C ALA A 95 -1.59 -9.17 -6.47
N SER A 96 -0.47 -9.71 -6.94
CA SER A 96 -0.42 -10.98 -7.67
C SER A 96 -0.74 -12.18 -6.77
N SER A 97 -0.26 -12.18 -5.53
CA SER A 97 -0.59 -13.22 -4.56
C SER A 97 -2.05 -13.18 -4.16
N ILE A 98 -2.62 -12.00 -3.91
CA ILE A 98 -4.07 -11.87 -3.66
C ILE A 98 -4.86 -12.49 -4.83
N GLN A 99 -4.44 -12.23 -6.07
CA GLN A 99 -5.08 -12.81 -7.26
C GLN A 99 -5.08 -14.35 -7.24
N ALA A 100 -3.97 -14.97 -6.83
CA ALA A 100 -3.85 -16.43 -6.77
C ALA A 100 -4.80 -17.08 -5.75
N TYR A 101 -5.27 -16.32 -4.76
CA TYR A 101 -6.15 -16.79 -3.68
C TYR A 101 -7.52 -16.09 -3.67
N GLU A 102 -7.95 -15.51 -4.78
CA GLU A 102 -9.24 -14.78 -4.90
C GLU A 102 -10.47 -15.63 -4.50
N ILE A 103 -10.39 -16.96 -4.62
CA ILE A 103 -11.48 -17.88 -4.24
C ILE A 103 -11.78 -17.89 -2.73
N VAL A 104 -10.86 -17.38 -1.90
CA VAL A 104 -10.99 -17.37 -0.45
C VAL A 104 -12.18 -16.54 0.04
N ALA A 105 -12.49 -15.42 -0.63
CA ALA A 105 -13.60 -14.57 -0.25
C ALA A 105 -14.16 -13.79 -1.47
N PRO A 106 -15.50 -13.64 -1.56
CA PRO A 106 -16.17 -13.18 -2.78
C PRO A 106 -15.81 -11.75 -3.20
N ASN A 107 -15.46 -10.87 -2.25
CA ASN A 107 -15.17 -9.47 -2.52
C ASN A 107 -13.68 -9.17 -2.73
N ILE A 108 -12.79 -10.14 -2.48
CA ILE A 108 -11.34 -9.97 -2.68
C ILE A 108 -10.97 -9.60 -4.12
N PRO A 109 -11.59 -10.17 -5.18
CA PRO A 109 -11.33 -9.71 -6.56
C PRO A 109 -11.62 -8.23 -6.79
N LEU A 110 -12.68 -7.69 -6.15
CA LEU A 110 -13.04 -6.28 -6.25
C LEU A 110 -12.00 -5.41 -5.53
N PHE A 111 -11.58 -5.82 -4.33
CA PHE A 111 -10.62 -5.08 -3.51
C PHE A 111 -9.24 -5.05 -4.16
N ARG A 112 -8.81 -6.17 -4.76
CA ARG A 112 -7.57 -6.21 -5.53
C ARG A 112 -7.60 -5.26 -6.73
N LYS A 113 -8.72 -5.17 -7.46
CA LYS A 113 -8.85 -4.21 -8.57
C LYS A 113 -8.69 -2.76 -8.09
N ALA A 114 -9.32 -2.42 -6.96
CA ALA A 114 -9.17 -1.11 -6.33
C ALA A 114 -7.71 -0.82 -5.93
N LEU A 115 -7.02 -1.80 -5.33
CA LEU A 115 -5.58 -1.71 -5.03
C LEU A 115 -4.75 -1.47 -6.29
N VAL A 116 -4.95 -2.26 -7.35
CA VAL A 116 -4.19 -2.13 -8.61
C VAL A 116 -4.36 -0.73 -9.23
N ILE A 117 -5.55 -0.14 -9.15
CA ILE A 117 -5.76 1.25 -9.60
C ILE A 117 -4.89 2.21 -8.78
N LYS A 118 -4.89 2.09 -7.44
CA LYS A 118 -4.04 2.93 -6.58
C LYS A 118 -2.54 2.71 -6.82
N LEU A 119 -2.10 1.48 -7.12
CA LEU A 119 -0.71 1.21 -7.49
C LEU A 119 -0.30 1.90 -8.79
N ARG A 120 -1.18 1.94 -9.79
CA ARG A 120 -0.94 2.70 -11.03
C ARG A 120 -0.89 4.21 -10.76
N GLN A 121 -1.80 4.72 -9.94
CA GLN A 121 -1.81 6.12 -9.53
C GLN A 121 -0.52 6.49 -8.77
N LEU A 122 -0.02 5.59 -7.91
CA LEU A 122 1.22 5.77 -7.17
C LEU A 122 2.42 5.90 -8.13
N GLY A 123 2.54 5.00 -9.10
CA GLY A 123 3.57 5.08 -10.15
C GLY A 123 3.46 6.35 -11.00
N GLY A 124 2.23 6.75 -11.34
CA GLY A 124 1.96 7.99 -12.08
C GLY A 124 2.31 9.26 -11.31
N ALA A 125 2.10 9.28 -9.99
CA ALA A 125 2.46 10.41 -9.12
C ALA A 125 3.96 10.46 -8.82
N TYR A 126 4.64 9.31 -8.83
CA TYR A 126 6.08 9.22 -8.60
C TYR A 126 6.92 9.83 -9.73
N LEU A 127 6.56 9.55 -10.98
CA LEU A 127 7.37 9.93 -12.14
C LEU A 127 7.66 11.45 -12.22
N PRO A 128 6.68 12.36 -12.04
CA PRO A 128 6.93 13.79 -12.05
C PRO A 128 7.81 14.30 -10.91
N LEU A 129 7.88 13.57 -9.78
CA LEU A 129 8.75 13.93 -8.65
C LEU A 129 10.20 13.60 -8.97
N VAL A 130 10.48 12.37 -9.40
CA VAL A 130 11.85 11.94 -9.74
C VAL A 130 12.43 12.70 -10.92
N GLN A 131 11.61 13.08 -11.89
CA GLN A 131 12.07 13.91 -13.01
C GLN A 131 12.53 15.31 -12.55
N ALA A 132 11.97 15.84 -11.47
CA ALA A 132 12.35 17.14 -10.92
C ALA A 132 13.61 17.07 -10.03
N LEU A 133 13.80 15.96 -9.32
CA LEU A 133 14.88 15.82 -8.32
C LEU A 133 16.30 16.13 -8.85
N PRO A 134 16.76 15.65 -10.02
CA PRO A 134 18.12 15.94 -10.52
C PRO A 134 18.43 17.41 -10.76
N TYR A 135 17.40 18.26 -10.92
CA TYR A 135 17.55 19.69 -11.17
C TYR A 135 17.52 20.52 -9.88
N LEU A 136 16.83 20.01 -8.85
CA LEU A 136 16.68 20.63 -7.54
C LEU A 136 17.78 20.21 -6.54
N LEU A 137 18.36 19.03 -6.76
CA LEU A 137 19.37 18.43 -5.89
C LEU A 137 20.75 18.47 -6.51
N ILE A 138 21.74 18.33 -5.64
CA ILE A 138 23.10 18.17 -6.10
C ILE A 138 23.26 16.83 -6.81
N SER A 139 23.44 16.86 -8.13
CA SER A 139 24.17 15.80 -8.82
C SER A 139 25.68 15.98 -8.57
N GLU A 140 26.53 14.97 -8.81
CA GLU A 140 28.01 15.14 -8.81
C GLU A 140 28.48 16.40 -9.58
N LYS A 141 27.70 16.84 -10.59
CA LYS A 141 27.93 18.07 -11.36
C LYS A 141 27.56 19.36 -10.64
N GLY A 142 26.62 19.33 -9.69
CA GLY A 142 26.27 20.47 -8.84
C GLY A 142 27.17 20.64 -7.61
N ILE A 143 27.86 19.57 -7.16
CA ILE A 143 28.91 19.64 -6.13
C ILE A 143 30.11 20.43 -6.67
N THR A 144 30.40 20.25 -7.96
CA THR A 144 31.54 20.87 -8.64
C THR A 144 31.25 22.27 -9.19
N ASP A 145 29.98 22.65 -9.33
CA ASP A 145 29.56 23.97 -9.82
C ASP A 145 28.19 24.39 -9.24
N PRO A 146 28.15 24.93 -8.00
CA PRO A 146 26.91 25.31 -7.32
C PRO A 146 26.10 26.38 -8.05
N GLU A 147 26.73 27.18 -8.92
CA GLU A 147 26.05 28.21 -9.73
C GLU A 147 25.12 27.62 -10.80
N LYS A 148 25.28 26.33 -11.12
CA LYS A 148 24.42 25.60 -12.07
C LYS A 148 23.21 24.91 -11.45
N LEU A 149 23.06 24.96 -10.12
CA LEU A 149 21.89 24.40 -9.45
C LEU A 149 20.69 25.33 -9.65
N MET A 150 19.56 24.74 -10.02
CA MET A 150 18.31 25.49 -10.12
C MET A 150 17.80 25.74 -8.71
N ILE A 151 17.68 27.01 -8.35
CA ILE A 151 17.13 27.43 -7.06
C ILE A 151 15.66 27.73 -7.31
N PRO A 152 14.74 26.88 -6.83
CA PRO A 152 13.34 27.01 -7.17
C PRO A 152 12.75 28.32 -6.69
N ASP A 153 11.92 28.93 -7.54
CA ASP A 153 11.10 30.07 -7.15
C ASP A 153 9.86 29.64 -6.33
N GLU A 154 9.09 30.62 -5.85
CA GLU A 154 7.91 30.36 -5.02
C GLU A 154 6.84 29.50 -5.75
N GLN A 155 6.69 29.69 -7.05
CA GLN A 155 5.71 28.94 -7.85
C GLN A 155 6.17 27.50 -8.06
N GLU A 156 7.47 27.28 -8.24
CA GLU A 156 8.10 25.96 -8.33
C GLU A 156 7.99 25.20 -7.01
N PHE A 157 8.18 25.87 -5.87
CA PHE A 157 7.94 25.28 -4.55
C PHE A 157 6.49 24.82 -4.38
N ARG A 158 5.52 25.69 -4.65
CA ARG A 158 4.09 25.32 -4.56
C ARG A 158 3.75 24.14 -5.47
N THR A 159 4.35 24.10 -6.66
CA THR A 159 4.16 23.00 -7.61
C THR A 159 4.78 21.70 -7.11
N LEU A 160 5.96 21.76 -6.50
CA LEU A 160 6.62 20.61 -5.89
C LEU A 160 5.83 20.09 -4.69
N GLN A 161 5.40 20.98 -3.80
CA GLN A 161 4.58 20.65 -2.63
C GLN A 161 3.32 19.90 -3.04
N ALA A 162 2.57 20.43 -4.01
CA ALA A 162 1.36 19.79 -4.50
C ALA A 162 1.61 18.38 -5.08
N LYS A 163 2.78 18.15 -5.70
CA LYS A 163 3.17 16.80 -6.18
C LYS A 163 3.53 15.87 -5.03
N VAL A 164 4.27 16.37 -4.03
CA VAL A 164 4.64 15.61 -2.82
C VAL A 164 3.38 15.22 -2.05
N ASP A 165 2.48 16.16 -1.81
CA ASP A 165 1.20 15.94 -1.12
C ASP A 165 0.35 14.91 -1.85
N LYS A 166 0.25 15.02 -3.18
CA LYS A 166 -0.48 14.05 -4.00
C LYS A 166 0.13 12.64 -3.91
N PHE A 167 1.46 12.52 -3.99
CA PHE A 167 2.12 11.23 -3.84
C PHE A 167 1.91 10.65 -2.44
N HIS A 168 1.99 11.50 -1.42
CA HIS A 168 1.75 11.14 -0.03
C HIS A 168 0.33 10.62 0.18
N GLU A 169 -0.70 11.34 -0.28
CA GLU A 169 -2.10 10.91 -0.19
C GLU A 169 -2.29 9.53 -0.83
N ILE A 170 -1.76 9.32 -2.04
CA ILE A 170 -1.87 8.04 -2.74
C ILE A 170 -1.13 6.92 -1.99
N ALA A 171 0.05 7.20 -1.43
CA ALA A 171 0.80 6.21 -0.64
C ALA A 171 0.02 5.76 0.60
N TYR A 172 -0.65 6.69 1.30
CA TYR A 172 -1.51 6.38 2.44
C TYR A 172 -2.76 5.60 2.03
N ASP A 173 -3.36 5.93 0.89
CA ASP A 173 -4.49 5.16 0.34
C ASP A 173 -4.08 3.71 0.04
N VAL A 174 -2.90 3.50 -0.58
CA VAL A 174 -2.37 2.16 -0.85
C VAL A 174 -2.20 1.38 0.45
N THR A 175 -1.54 1.98 1.46
CA THR A 175 -1.35 1.33 2.77
C THR A 175 -2.69 1.03 3.45
N SER A 176 -3.66 1.94 3.35
CA SER A 176 -5.00 1.73 3.91
C SER A 176 -5.75 0.58 3.21
N PHE A 177 -5.61 0.47 1.88
CA PHE A 177 -6.21 -0.62 1.12
C PHE A 177 -5.57 -1.97 1.44
N LEU A 178 -4.24 -2.02 1.61
CA LEU A 178 -3.54 -3.22 2.06
C LEU A 178 -4.02 -3.67 3.44
N TYR A 179 -4.14 -2.73 4.38
CA TYR A 179 -4.66 -3.01 5.71
C TYR A 179 -6.09 -3.57 5.64
N ASP A 180 -6.97 -2.94 4.87
CA ASP A 180 -8.35 -3.38 4.73
C ASP A 180 -8.46 -4.79 4.14
N ILE A 181 -7.66 -5.08 3.11
CA ILE A 181 -7.59 -6.42 2.52
C ILE A 181 -7.09 -7.43 3.57
N GLN A 182 -6.07 -7.08 4.35
CA GLN A 182 -5.56 -7.94 5.41
C GLN A 182 -6.66 -8.23 6.46
N VAL A 183 -7.42 -7.22 6.87
CA VAL A 183 -8.56 -7.38 7.80
C VAL A 183 -9.63 -8.28 7.20
N GLU A 184 -10.02 -8.06 5.94
CA GLU A 184 -11.01 -8.88 5.25
C GLU A 184 -10.58 -10.35 5.18
N MET A 185 -9.30 -10.57 4.89
CA MET A 185 -8.71 -11.91 4.82
C MET A 185 -8.64 -12.59 6.18
N GLN A 186 -8.26 -11.88 7.24
CA GLN A 186 -8.30 -12.41 8.62
C GLN A 186 -9.73 -12.80 9.00
N ASN A 187 -10.69 -11.92 8.75
CA ASN A 187 -12.08 -12.17 9.08
C ASN A 187 -12.67 -13.34 8.29
N SER A 188 -12.29 -13.49 7.02
CA SER A 188 -12.77 -14.57 6.14
C SER A 188 -12.11 -15.92 6.41
N LEU A 189 -10.80 -15.95 6.65
CA LEU A 189 -10.02 -17.19 6.82
C LEU A 189 -9.96 -17.66 8.27
N LEU A 190 -9.83 -16.73 9.22
CA LEU A 190 -9.54 -17.01 10.62
C LEU A 190 -10.70 -16.67 11.56
N GLY A 191 -11.59 -15.77 11.16
CA GLY A 191 -12.62 -15.23 12.06
C GLY A 191 -13.54 -16.30 12.66
N THR A 192 -13.88 -17.33 11.87
CA THR A 192 -14.66 -18.47 12.36
C THR A 192 -13.87 -19.39 13.29
N LEU A 193 -12.54 -19.49 13.12
CA LEU A 193 -11.67 -20.36 13.93
C LEU A 193 -11.48 -19.81 15.34
N PHE A 194 -11.36 -18.50 15.47
CA PHE A 194 -11.15 -17.82 16.75
C PHE A 194 -12.42 -17.21 17.34
N HIS A 195 -13.56 -17.37 16.65
CA HIS A 195 -14.85 -16.76 17.02
C HIS A 195 -14.74 -15.24 17.29
N ARG A 196 -13.89 -14.56 16.50
CA ARG A 196 -13.58 -13.15 16.66
C ARG A 196 -13.31 -12.52 15.30
N LYS A 197 -13.75 -11.29 15.11
CA LYS A 197 -13.40 -10.46 13.95
C LYS A 197 -12.53 -9.28 14.37
N VAL A 198 -11.67 -8.86 13.45
CA VAL A 198 -10.96 -7.59 13.53
C VAL A 198 -11.89 -6.50 12.99
N PRO A 199 -12.05 -5.38 13.72
CA PRO A 199 -12.93 -4.30 13.29
C PRO A 199 -12.39 -3.64 12.01
N VAL A 200 -13.31 -3.26 11.13
CA VAL A 200 -13.02 -2.43 9.96
C VAL A 200 -12.64 -1.03 10.42
N ARG A 201 -11.70 -0.37 9.70
CA ARG A 201 -11.32 1.00 10.01
C ARG A 201 -12.47 1.98 9.81
N THR A 202 -12.45 3.05 10.59
CA THR A 202 -13.44 4.14 10.53
C THR A 202 -12.71 5.46 10.31
N PRO A 203 -12.45 5.85 9.05
CA PRO A 203 -11.77 7.11 8.77
C PRO A 203 -12.64 8.29 9.23
N GLU A 204 -11.99 9.32 9.80
CA GLU A 204 -12.69 10.54 10.25
C GLU A 204 -13.42 11.22 9.08
N ASN A 205 -12.79 11.26 7.91
CA ASN A 205 -13.41 11.71 6.69
C ASN A 205 -14.11 10.55 5.95
N LYS A 206 -15.43 10.65 5.82
CA LYS A 206 -16.29 9.66 5.16
C LYS A 206 -16.06 9.54 3.64
N SER A 207 -15.35 10.50 3.02
CA SER A 207 -15.03 10.43 1.59
C SER A 207 -13.99 9.36 1.26
N TYR A 208 -13.19 8.91 2.23
CA TYR A 208 -12.26 7.81 2.01
C TYR A 208 -13.01 6.50 1.75
N ILE A 209 -12.49 5.72 0.81
CA ILE A 209 -12.99 4.38 0.48
C ILE A 209 -12.40 3.42 1.50
N VAL A 210 -13.21 2.53 2.09
CA VAL A 210 -12.77 1.44 2.98
C VAL A 210 -13.09 0.11 2.32
N LEU A 211 -12.13 -0.80 2.18
CA LEU A 211 -12.38 -2.09 1.52
C LEU A 211 -12.99 -3.08 2.52
N THR A 212 -14.31 -3.23 2.54
CA THR A 212 -15.00 -4.11 3.48
C THR A 212 -16.19 -4.82 2.85
N SER A 213 -16.40 -6.08 3.21
CA SER A 213 -17.59 -6.86 2.82
C SER A 213 -18.82 -6.60 3.69
N GLU A 214 -18.66 -5.91 4.82
CA GLU A 214 -19.72 -5.74 5.82
C GLU A 214 -20.64 -4.54 5.56
N ASP A 215 -20.25 -3.64 4.63
CA ASP A 215 -20.98 -2.42 4.29
C ASP A 215 -21.34 -2.38 2.80
N TYR A 216 -22.63 -2.50 2.50
CA TYR A 216 -23.16 -2.51 1.13
C TYR A 216 -22.94 -1.18 0.40
N GLU A 217 -23.13 -0.03 1.07
CA GLU A 217 -22.92 1.28 0.45
C GLU A 217 -21.44 1.45 0.09
N MET A 218 -20.54 0.96 0.95
CA MET A 218 -19.12 0.99 0.67
C MET A 218 -18.74 0.09 -0.51
N LEU A 219 -19.32 -1.11 -0.63
CA LEU A 219 -19.13 -1.99 -1.79
C LEU A 219 -19.53 -1.30 -3.10
N GLU A 220 -20.69 -0.62 -3.13
CA GLU A 220 -21.10 0.15 -4.31
C GLU A 220 -20.12 1.28 -4.65
N ARG A 221 -19.59 1.96 -3.63
CA ARG A 221 -18.56 3.00 -3.84
C ARG A 221 -17.27 2.43 -4.42
N ILE A 222 -16.83 1.26 -3.96
CA ILE A 222 -15.65 0.58 -4.51
C ILE A 222 -15.90 0.17 -5.96
N GLU A 223 -17.07 -0.40 -6.27
CA GLU A 223 -17.43 -0.74 -7.65
C GLU A 223 -17.42 0.49 -8.56
N ARG A 224 -17.97 1.60 -8.11
CA ARG A 224 -17.97 2.86 -8.86
C ARG A 224 -16.55 3.36 -9.09
N PHE A 225 -15.73 3.38 -8.04
CA PHE A 225 -14.31 3.73 -8.13
C PHE A 225 -13.56 2.88 -9.16
N VAL A 226 -13.82 1.57 -9.18
CA VAL A 226 -13.19 0.65 -10.14
C VAL A 226 -13.70 0.85 -11.58
N LYS A 227 -14.96 1.26 -11.78
CA LYS A 227 -15.55 1.50 -13.11
C LYS A 227 -15.16 2.85 -13.71
N GLU A 228 -14.93 3.87 -12.88
CA GLU A 228 -14.63 5.24 -13.30
C GLU A 228 -13.12 5.52 -13.50
N SER A 229 -12.25 4.60 -13.09
CA SER A 229 -10.78 4.71 -13.19
C SER A 229 -10.21 4.06 -14.44
#